data_AF-A0A9W7EVB1-F1
#
_entry.id   AF-A0A9W7EVB1-F1
#
_cell.length_a   1.000
_cell.length_b   1.000
_cell.length_c   1.000
_cell.angle_alpha   90.00
_cell.angle_beta   90.00
_cell.angle_gamma   90.00
#
_symmetry.space_group_name_H-M   'P 1'
#
loop_
_entity.id
_entity.type
_entity.pdbx_description
1 polymer ?
#
loop_
_entity_poly.entity_id
_entity_poly.type
_entity_poly.pdbx_seq_one_letter_code
_entity_poly.pdbx_strand_id
1 'polypeptide(L)'
;MTYAWRIQEYLIHRYILHSSNPAFKVARDIHKNHHSNPSYYHYCIDSPSIIFSWFGVAGLIFFQVPVYGPLLLSFYSLNGLTYMYSHYLAHSKVKLDCKKSKLEKYLFKVKQNHIRHHKVDESKGFGFGSVETDKFFGTAFVNQMNKK
;
A
#
# COMPACT_ATOMS: atom_id res chain seq x y z
N MET A 1 8.80 -2.09 6.09
CA MET A 1 8.91 -1.23 4.90
C MET A 1 9.80 -0.04 5.17
N THR A 2 10.63 0.36 4.21
CA THR A 2 11.49 1.55 4.25
C THR A 2 10.68 2.84 4.12
N TYR A 3 11.29 3.98 4.44
CA TYR A 3 10.65 5.29 4.26
C TYR A 3 10.38 5.60 2.79
N ALA A 4 11.36 5.36 1.90
CA ALA A 4 11.21 5.58 0.46
C ALA A 4 10.00 4.81 -0.11
N TRP A 5 9.83 3.54 0.29
CA TRP A 5 8.67 2.75 -0.11
C TRP A 5 7.36 3.37 0.35
N ARG A 6 7.25 3.77 1.62
CA ARG A 6 6.03 4.37 2.19
C ARG A 6 5.62 5.66 1.49
N ILE A 7 6.60 6.50 1.13
CA ILE A 7 6.33 7.74 0.39
C ILE A 7 5.88 7.42 -1.05
N GLN A 8 6.60 6.54 -1.75
CA GLN A 8 6.23 6.14 -3.10
C GLN A 8 4.84 5.50 -3.14
N GLU A 9 4.57 4.55 -2.26
CA GLU A 9 3.28 3.88 -2.11
C GLU A 9 2.15 4.90 -1.90
N TYR A 10 2.34 5.84 -0.98
CA TYR A 10 1.39 6.93 -0.75
C TYR A 10 1.11 7.77 -2.01
N LEU A 11 2.18 8.17 -2.72
CA LEU A 11 2.05 8.99 -3.93
C LEU A 11 1.31 8.24 -5.05
N ILE A 12 1.66 6.97 -5.27
CA ILE A 12 0.98 6.11 -6.24
C ILE A 12 -0.49 5.96 -5.86
N HIS A 13 -0.77 5.60 -4.60
CA HIS A 13 -2.13 5.37 -4.13
C HIS A 13 -3.01 6.62 -4.30
N ARG A 14 -2.54 7.77 -3.83
CA ARG A 14 -3.30 9.03 -3.87
C ARG A 14 -3.41 9.62 -5.28
N TYR A 15 -2.31 9.71 -6.03
CA TYR A 15 -2.27 10.51 -7.26
C TYR A 15 -2.40 9.71 -8.55
N ILE A 16 -2.15 8.39 -8.50
CA ILE A 16 -2.28 7.48 -9.65
C ILE A 16 -3.53 6.63 -9.49
N LEU A 17 -3.66 5.90 -8.37
CA LEU A 17 -4.77 4.94 -8.19
C LEU A 17 -6.11 5.65 -7.94
N HIS A 18 -6.13 6.75 -7.18
CA HIS A 18 -7.31 7.60 -7.00
C HIS A 18 -7.42 8.78 -7.97
N SER A 19 -6.60 8.81 -9.03
CA SER A 19 -6.56 9.94 -9.96
C SER A 19 -7.87 10.12 -10.74
N SER A 20 -8.23 11.37 -11.05
CA SER A 20 -9.23 11.66 -12.08
C SER A 20 -8.62 11.72 -13.48
N ASN A 21 -7.29 11.81 -13.60
CA ASN A 21 -6.59 11.98 -14.87
C ASN A 21 -6.75 10.73 -15.78
N PRO A 22 -7.21 10.88 -17.03
CA PRO A 22 -7.34 9.77 -17.98
C PRO A 22 -6.03 9.00 -18.24
N ALA A 23 -4.86 9.64 -18.10
CA ALA A 23 -3.56 9.00 -18.28
C ALA A 23 -3.35 7.81 -17.32
N PHE A 24 -4.01 7.82 -16.16
CA PHE A 24 -3.92 6.76 -15.15
C PHE A 24 -5.15 5.85 -15.12
N LYS A 25 -5.99 5.88 -16.18
CA LYS A 25 -7.24 5.12 -16.24
C LYS A 25 -7.06 3.64 -15.89
N VAL A 26 -6.03 2.97 -16.43
CA VAL A 26 -5.80 1.54 -16.18
C VAL A 26 -5.55 1.27 -14.69
N ALA A 27 -4.60 1.98 -14.10
CA ALA A 27 -4.26 1.82 -12.67
C ALA A 27 -5.45 2.16 -11.76
N ARG A 28 -6.16 3.23 -12.09
CA ARG A 28 -7.38 3.64 -11.38
C ARG A 28 -8.48 2.60 -11.48
N ASP A 29 -8.74 2.04 -12.66
CA ASP A 29 -9.85 1.10 -12.85
C ASP A 29 -9.58 -0.23 -12.12
N ILE A 30 -8.32 -0.69 -12.10
CA ILE A 30 -7.88 -1.82 -11.26
C ILE A 30 -8.17 -1.53 -9.79
N HIS A 31 -7.79 -0.35 -9.32
CA HIS A 31 -7.98 0.05 -7.93
C HIS A 31 -9.45 0.26 -7.56
N LYS A 32 -10.27 0.83 -8.46
CA LYS A 32 -11.73 0.92 -8.28
C LYS A 32 -12.37 -0.46 -8.18
N ASN A 33 -11.92 -1.43 -8.99
CA ASN A 33 -12.37 -2.81 -8.88
C ASN A 33 -11.99 -3.41 -7.52
N HIS A 34 -10.78 -3.12 -7.03
CA HIS A 34 -10.35 -3.50 -5.68
C HIS A 34 -11.28 -2.92 -4.60
N HIS A 35 -11.65 -1.64 -4.71
CA HIS A 35 -12.62 -0.99 -3.81
C HIS A 35 -14.01 -1.60 -3.87
N SER A 36 -14.48 -1.96 -5.07
CA SER A 36 -15.81 -2.53 -5.28
C SER A 36 -15.91 -3.97 -4.77
N ASN A 37 -14.80 -4.72 -4.78
CA ASN A 37 -14.74 -6.14 -4.43
C ASN A 37 -13.71 -6.45 -3.32
N PRO A 38 -13.82 -5.84 -2.13
CA PRO A 38 -12.79 -5.91 -1.09
C PRO A 38 -12.67 -7.31 -0.46
N SER A 39 -13.72 -8.13 -0.52
CA SER A 39 -13.73 -9.51 -0.03
C SER A 39 -13.04 -10.50 -0.96
N TYR A 40 -12.61 -10.07 -2.15
CA TYR A 40 -11.94 -10.94 -3.12
C TYR A 40 -10.43 -10.98 -2.85
N TYR A 41 -10.05 -11.53 -1.70
CA TYR A 41 -8.66 -11.65 -1.24
C TYR A 41 -7.77 -12.55 -2.12
N HIS A 42 -8.33 -13.20 -3.15
CA HIS A 42 -7.58 -14.00 -4.13
C HIS A 42 -6.90 -13.17 -5.22
N TYR A 43 -7.27 -11.90 -5.37
CA TYR A 43 -6.53 -10.96 -6.21
C TYR A 43 -5.49 -10.25 -5.34
N CYS A 44 -4.20 -10.49 -5.60
CA CYS A 44 -3.22 -9.43 -5.41
C CYS A 44 -3.76 -8.18 -6.10
N ILE A 45 -3.59 -6.99 -5.51
CA ILE A 45 -3.95 -5.72 -6.18
C ILE A 45 -3.41 -5.72 -7.62
N ASP A 46 -2.21 -6.28 -7.78
CA ASP A 46 -1.46 -6.31 -9.01
C ASP A 46 -1.49 -7.71 -9.62
N SER A 47 -1.89 -7.80 -10.90
CA SER A 47 -1.74 -9.02 -11.69
C SER A 47 -0.26 -9.38 -11.86
N PRO A 48 0.08 -10.64 -12.17
CA PRO A 48 1.47 -11.03 -12.47
C PRO A 48 2.11 -10.11 -13.53
N SER A 49 1.37 -9.73 -14.57
CA SER A 49 1.86 -8.82 -15.61
C SER A 49 2.25 -7.44 -15.09
N ILE A 50 1.50 -6.86 -14.15
CA ILE A 50 1.82 -5.57 -13.53
C ILE A 50 3.07 -5.71 -12.67
N ILE A 51 3.16 -6.77 -11.87
CA ILE A 51 4.31 -7.07 -11.02
C ILE A 51 5.58 -7.19 -11.88
N PHE A 52 5.54 -8.01 -12.94
CA PHE A 52 6.68 -8.18 -13.84
C PHE A 52 7.07 -6.87 -14.54
N SER A 53 6.10 -6.10 -15.02
CA SER A 53 6.36 -4.81 -15.67
C SER A 53 7.01 -3.83 -14.70
N TRP A 54 6.48 -3.73 -13.47
CA TRP A 54 6.95 -2.82 -12.44
C TRP A 54 8.39 -3.15 -12.00
N PHE A 55 8.66 -4.42 -11.67
CA PHE A 55 10.00 -4.85 -11.28
C PHE A 55 10.99 -4.88 -12.45
N GLY A 56 10.51 -5.07 -13.68
CA GLY A 56 11.32 -4.91 -14.89
C GLY A 56 11.82 -3.46 -15.04
N VAL A 57 10.91 -2.48 -14.93
CA VAL A 57 11.26 -1.05 -14.96
C VAL A 57 12.18 -0.68 -13.79
N ALA A 58 11.86 -1.13 -12.58
CA ALA A 58 12.72 -0.91 -11.41
C ALA A 58 14.13 -1.50 -11.62
N GLY A 59 14.23 -2.68 -12.24
CA GLY A 59 15.49 -3.30 -12.62
C GLY A 59 16.29 -2.42 -13.59
N LEU A 60 15.66 -1.94 -14.66
CA LEU A 60 16.31 -1.04 -15.63
C LEU A 60 16.89 0.21 -14.97
N ILE A 61 16.20 0.75 -13.95
CA ILE A 61 16.65 1.92 -13.17
C ILE A 61 17.80 1.54 -12.22
N PHE A 62 17.61 0.52 -11.37
CA PHE A 62 18.61 0.21 -10.34
C PHE A 62 19.89 -0.37 -10.92
N PHE A 63 19.86 -1.09 -12.04
CA PHE A 63 21.07 -1.56 -12.71
C PHE A 63 21.93 -0.44 -13.31
N GLN A 64 21.44 0.81 -13.37
CA GLN A 64 22.28 1.97 -13.69
C GLN A 64 23.24 2.34 -12.56
N VAL A 65 23.03 1.84 -11.34
CA VAL A 65 23.91 2.06 -10.19
C VAL A 65 24.95 0.94 -10.14
N PRO A 66 26.22 1.20 -10.53
CA PRO A 66 27.24 0.16 -10.55
C PRO A 66 27.44 -0.43 -9.16
N VAL A 67 27.74 -1.73 -9.10
CA VAL A 67 28.00 -2.50 -7.86
C VAL A 67 26.77 -2.71 -6.96
N TYR A 68 25.97 -1.68 -6.72
CA TYR A 68 24.85 -1.72 -5.76
C TYR A 68 23.47 -1.98 -6.38
N GLY A 69 23.32 -1.87 -7.69
CA GLY A 69 22.04 -2.07 -8.38
C GLY A 69 21.27 -3.34 -8.00
N PRO A 70 21.89 -4.54 -8.03
CA PRO A 70 21.23 -5.79 -7.61
C PRO A 70 20.74 -5.75 -6.15
N LEU A 71 21.53 -5.15 -5.26
CA LEU A 71 21.18 -5.04 -3.84
C LEU A 71 19.99 -4.09 -3.63
N LEU A 72 20.01 -2.93 -4.30
CA LEU A 72 18.91 -1.96 -4.26
C LEU A 72 17.60 -2.58 -4.79
N LEU A 73 17.66 -3.28 -5.92
CA LEU A 73 16.53 -4.00 -6.48
C LEU A 73 16.00 -5.06 -5.51
N SER A 74 16.88 -5.80 -4.84
CA SER A 74 16.50 -6.82 -3.85
C SER A 74 15.77 -6.20 -2.66
N PHE A 75 16.29 -5.10 -2.10
CA PHE A 75 15.61 -4.38 -1.02
C PHE A 75 14.26 -3.81 -1.49
N TYR A 76 14.19 -3.26 -2.69
CA TYR A 76 12.95 -2.74 -3.27
C TYR A 76 11.90 -3.84 -3.43
N SER A 77 12.29 -4.98 -3.99
CA SER A 77 11.45 -6.18 -4.14
C SER A 77 10.95 -6.73 -2.81
N LEU A 78 11.81 -6.75 -1.77
CA LEU A 78 11.39 -7.18 -0.44
C LEU A 78 10.32 -6.25 0.16
N ASN A 79 10.41 -4.94 -0.10
CA ASN A 79 9.38 -3.99 0.32
C ASN A 79 8.06 -4.23 -0.43
N GLY A 80 8.12 -4.48 -1.74
CA GLY A 80 6.94 -4.83 -2.54
C GLY A 80 6.27 -6.12 -2.11
N LEU A 81 7.04 -7.16 -1.81
CA LEU A 81 6.52 -8.41 -1.27
C LEU A 81 5.86 -8.19 0.10
N THR A 82 6.52 -7.43 0.97
CA THR A 82 5.98 -7.07 2.30
C THR A 82 4.65 -6.31 2.15
N TYR A 83 4.55 -5.42 1.17
CA TYR A 83 3.33 -4.66 0.86
C TYR A 83 2.21 -5.57 0.42
N MET A 84 2.45 -6.37 -0.61
CA MET A 84 1.46 -7.28 -1.17
C MET A 84 0.94 -8.26 -0.11
N TYR A 85 1.82 -8.84 0.69
CA TYR A 85 1.42 -9.77 1.74
C TYR A 85 0.67 -9.09 2.89
N SER A 86 1.12 -7.92 3.33
CA SER A 86 0.42 -7.15 4.38
C SER A 86 -0.97 -6.72 3.91
N HIS A 87 -1.11 -6.35 2.64
CA HIS A 87 -2.38 -5.95 2.02
C HIS A 87 -3.34 -7.12 1.87
N TYR A 88 -2.85 -8.28 1.44
CA TYR A 88 -3.58 -9.53 1.50
C TYR A 88 -4.12 -9.82 2.92
N LEU A 89 -3.26 -9.71 3.94
CA LEU A 89 -3.68 -9.92 5.33
C LEU A 89 -4.75 -8.92 5.81
N ALA A 90 -4.68 -7.67 5.34
CA ALA A 90 -5.65 -6.63 5.68
C ALA A 90 -7.07 -7.01 5.23
N HIS A 91 -7.20 -7.62 4.04
CA HIS A 91 -8.48 -8.08 3.48
C HIS A 91 -8.87 -9.51 3.86
N SER A 92 -7.92 -10.30 4.34
CA SER A 92 -8.19 -11.67 4.80
C SER A 92 -9.03 -11.72 6.09
N LYS A 93 -9.58 -12.89 6.37
CA LYS A 93 -10.28 -13.22 7.63
C LYS A 93 -9.34 -13.46 8.82
N VAL A 94 -8.02 -13.31 8.63
CA VAL A 94 -7.04 -13.48 9.72
C VAL A 94 -7.33 -12.48 10.83
N LYS A 95 -7.48 -13.01 12.06
CA LYS A 95 -7.66 -12.23 13.28
C LYS A 95 -6.28 -11.75 13.74
N LEU A 96 -6.04 -10.45 13.60
CA LEU A 96 -4.85 -9.80 14.11
C LEU A 96 -5.16 -9.17 15.47
N ASP A 97 -4.31 -9.42 16.45
CA ASP A 97 -4.40 -8.89 17.80
C ASP A 97 -3.20 -7.98 18.12
N CYS A 98 -3.52 -6.74 18.46
CA CYS A 98 -2.54 -5.72 18.81
C CYS A 98 -1.73 -6.00 20.10
N LYS A 99 -2.10 -7.03 20.88
CA LYS A 99 -1.48 -7.36 22.17
C LYS A 99 -0.43 -8.48 22.09
N LYS A 100 -0.36 -9.24 20.99
CA LYS A 100 0.48 -10.44 20.90
C LYS A 100 1.94 -10.16 20.54
N SER A 101 2.19 -9.31 19.54
CA SER A 101 3.54 -8.96 19.10
C SER A 101 3.64 -7.57 18.48
N LYS A 102 4.86 -7.03 18.36
CA LYS A 102 5.09 -5.75 17.67
C LYS A 102 4.65 -5.81 16.20
N LEU A 103 4.90 -6.94 15.52
CA LEU A 103 4.50 -7.15 14.13
C LEU A 103 2.98 -7.21 13.99
N GLU A 104 2.30 -7.95 14.86
CA GLU A 104 0.84 -8.09 14.81
C GLU A 104 0.13 -6.77 15.15
N LYS A 105 0.69 -6.01 16.09
CA LYS A 105 0.25 -4.63 16.37
C LYS A 105 0.41 -3.71 15.16
N TYR A 106 1.52 -3.81 14.44
CA TYR A 106 1.73 -3.07 13.19
C TYR A 106 0.68 -3.46 12.16
N LEU A 107 0.56 -4.75 11.83
CA LEU A 107 -0.40 -5.25 10.84
C LEU A 107 -1.84 -4.91 11.20
N PHE A 108 -2.20 -4.97 12.48
CA PHE A 108 -3.50 -4.55 12.98
C PHE A 108 -3.79 -3.08 12.68
N LYS A 109 -2.84 -2.18 12.95
CA LYS A 109 -3.00 -0.74 12.64
C LYS A 109 -3.16 -0.51 11.14
N VAL A 110 -2.33 -1.18 10.33
CA VAL A 110 -2.41 -1.06 8.88
C VAL A 110 -3.77 -1.52 8.36
N LYS A 111 -4.22 -2.71 8.82
CA LYS A 111 -5.55 -3.24 8.51
C LYS A 111 -6.65 -2.27 8.89
N GLN A 112 -6.63 -1.72 10.11
CA GLN A 112 -7.64 -0.76 10.55
C GLN A 112 -7.66 0.50 9.69
N ASN A 113 -6.50 1.08 9.36
CA ASN A 113 -6.42 2.25 8.49
C ASN A 113 -6.99 1.95 7.09
N HIS A 114 -6.55 0.84 6.50
CA HIS A 114 -6.94 0.43 5.16
C HIS A 114 -8.42 0.11 5.04
N ILE A 115 -8.98 -0.60 6.02
CA ILE A 115 -10.42 -0.90 6.04
C ILE A 115 -11.26 0.36 6.23
N ARG A 116 -10.78 1.36 6.98
CA ARG A 116 -11.45 2.67 7.08
C ARG A 116 -11.40 3.43 5.76
N HIS A 117 -10.28 3.37 5.05
CA HIS A 117 -10.17 3.93 3.71
C HIS A 117 -11.24 3.34 2.77
N HIS A 118 -11.40 2.02 2.75
CA HIS A 118 -12.46 1.36 1.95
C HIS A 118 -13.90 1.68 2.38
N LYS A 119 -14.16 1.81 3.69
CA LYS A 119 -15.54 1.77 4.21
C LYS A 119 -16.06 3.09 4.77
N VAL A 120 -15.17 4.01 5.11
CA VAL A 120 -15.52 5.24 5.83
C VAL A 120 -15.28 6.46 4.95
N ASP A 121 -14.09 6.60 4.38
CA ASP A 121 -13.73 7.76 3.56
C ASP A 121 -12.54 7.42 2.64
N GLU A 122 -12.81 7.21 1.36
CA GLU A 122 -11.80 6.90 0.35
C GLU A 122 -10.87 8.10 0.05
N SER A 123 -11.21 9.30 0.51
CA SER A 123 -10.35 10.49 0.36
C SER A 123 -9.25 10.60 1.43
N LYS A 124 -9.18 9.64 2.35
CA LYS A 124 -8.24 9.58 3.49
C LYS A 124 -7.61 8.20 3.62
N GLY A 125 -6.49 8.11 4.35
CA GLY A 125 -5.86 6.83 4.66
C GLY A 125 -5.15 6.17 3.49
N PHE A 126 -4.51 6.96 2.63
CA PHE A 126 -3.76 6.45 1.47
C PHE A 126 -2.47 5.74 1.88
N GLY A 127 -1.91 6.03 3.06
CA GLY A 127 -0.71 5.37 3.55
C GLY A 127 -1.02 3.97 4.06
N PHE A 128 -0.75 2.96 3.25
CA PHE A 128 -0.85 1.58 3.68
C PHE A 128 0.35 1.18 4.54
N GLY A 129 1.59 1.46 4.10
CA GLY A 129 2.78 1.05 4.84
C GLY A 129 2.98 1.74 6.19
N SER A 130 2.29 2.86 6.44
CA SER A 130 2.38 3.63 7.69
C SER A 130 1.26 4.66 7.75
N VAL A 131 0.50 4.67 8.85
CA VAL A 131 -0.50 5.73 9.12
C VAL A 131 0.17 7.09 9.33
N GLU A 132 1.45 7.09 9.70
CA GLU A 132 2.28 8.27 9.88
C GLU A 132 2.46 9.04 8.56
N THR A 133 2.49 8.35 7.41
CA THR A 133 2.58 8.99 6.09
C THR A 133 1.35 9.86 5.84
N ASP A 134 0.15 9.35 6.16
CA ASP A 134 -1.08 10.12 6.07
C ASP A 134 -1.09 11.35 7.00
N LYS A 135 -0.51 11.24 8.20
CA LYS A 135 -0.41 12.39 9.12
C LYS A 135 0.49 13.48 8.55
N PHE A 136 1.61 13.08 7.95
CA PHE A 136 2.55 14.00 7.33
C PHE A 136 1.92 14.76 6.16
N PHE A 137 1.14 14.08 5.31
CA PHE A 137 0.48 14.68 4.15
C PHE A 137 -0.95 15.21 4.42
N GLY A 138 -1.41 15.19 5.67
CA GLY A 138 -2.72 15.73 6.06
C GLY A 138 -3.93 14.91 5.58
N THR A 139 -3.75 13.63 5.25
CA THR A 139 -4.82 12.70 4.82
C THR A 139 -5.17 11.66 5.86
N ALA A 140 -4.69 11.83 7.10
CA ALA A 140 -5.02 10.92 8.19
C ALA A 140 -6.48 11.06 8.59
N PHE A 141 -7.09 9.94 8.96
CA PHE A 141 -8.34 10.00 9.67
C PHE A 141 -8.15 10.71 11.02
N VAL A 142 -9.02 11.67 11.32
CA VAL A 142 -9.07 12.29 12.64
C VAL A 142 -9.31 11.20 13.69
N ASN A 143 -8.46 11.17 14.73
CA ASN A 143 -8.71 10.32 15.88
C ASN A 143 -10.02 10.77 16.53
N GLN A 144 -11.03 9.90 16.59
CA GLN A 144 -12.24 10.14 17.40
C GLN A 144 -11.95 10.13 18.92
N MET A 145 -10.69 10.13 19.35
CA MET A 145 -10.29 10.08 20.76
C MET A 145 -10.33 11.43 21.50
N ASN A 146 -10.72 12.53 20.83
CA ASN A 146 -10.84 13.86 21.46
C ASN A 146 -12.28 14.40 21.49
N LYS A 147 -13.29 13.52 21.54
CA LYS A 147 -14.62 13.89 22.05
C LYS A 147 -14.80 13.22 23.41
N LYS A 148 -14.24 13.86 24.44
CA LYS A 148 -14.68 13.72 25.83
C LYS A 148 -15.06 15.10 26.31
#